data_AF-X0IQQ4-F1
#
_entry.id   AF-X0IQQ4-F1
#
_cell.length_a   1.000
_cell.length_b   1.000
_cell.length_c   1.000
_cell.angle_alpha   90.00
_cell.angle_beta   90.00
_cell.angle_gamma   90.00
#
_symmetry.space_group_name_H-M   'P 1'
#
loop_
_entity.id
_entity.type
_entity.pdbx_description
1 polymer ?
#
loop_
_entity_poly.entity_id
_entity_poly.type
_entity_poly.pdbx_seq_one_letter_code
_entity_poly.pdbx_strand_id
1 'polypeptide(L)'
;MKLTRAISLTNFFVASSALGFQVFVLYPWHKELDAEFDKLKKEHLKVLNAAGNSLSEQQQKAMADELIELKKKSSRSSFQFINHAPSPAEAISAAKDKILPTKEKLMAAATSENLTSLSLYARYALAGAFCCSFTHAVLTPVDVVKTRIQLDPLTYSSSLSKSARRIVSAEGPGALLTGLGPTITGYCLQGAFKFGGYEFFKARAVDYLGQSTAANHRNAVYLGSAAAAEFLGDIALCPFESVRIRLVSQPSYATDSISALAKLAREEGTGGLYSGLSPILLKQIPYTMATFLVYEKAIQTAYSVVDKKELSSMGVTGINLGAGLVAGLAAAVVSQPADTMLSRINKEKAGRDESTTRRLFRIASELGLRGAYTGMQARAVMVSGMTAVQFGIYGDIKKLFGAVDGVELSQRYVAQDYSKREYA
;
A
#
# COMPACT_ATOMS: atom_id res chain seq x y z
N MET A 1 16.09 37.96 11.98
CA MET A 1 17.22 37.03 12.23
C MET A 1 16.80 35.61 12.62
N LYS A 2 16.04 35.35 13.71
CA LYS A 2 15.70 33.96 14.12
C LYS A 2 14.98 33.15 13.04
N LEU A 3 13.98 33.73 12.37
CA LEU A 3 13.22 33.09 11.28
C LEU A 3 14.12 32.70 10.09
N THR A 4 15.04 33.58 9.69
CA THR A 4 16.00 33.34 8.60
C THR A 4 16.96 32.20 8.94
N ARG A 5 17.41 32.11 10.20
CA ARG A 5 18.20 30.97 10.69
C ARG A 5 17.39 29.67 10.73
N ALA A 6 16.11 29.71 11.08
CA ALA A 6 15.24 28.53 11.05
C ALA A 6 15.02 28.00 9.64
N ILE A 7 14.70 28.87 8.67
CA ILE A 7 14.55 28.49 7.25
C ILE A 7 15.88 27.94 6.69
N SER A 8 17.01 28.56 7.04
CA SER A 8 18.33 28.06 6.65
C SER A 8 18.65 26.70 7.27
N LEU A 9 18.26 26.45 8.54
CA LEU A 9 18.37 25.13 9.17
C LEU A 9 17.50 24.08 8.48
N THR A 10 16.23 24.39 8.19
CA THR A 10 15.33 23.44 7.52
C THR A 10 15.81 23.11 6.12
N ASN A 11 16.25 24.10 5.34
CA ASN A 11 16.84 23.87 4.02
C ASN A 11 18.16 23.09 4.12
N PHE A 12 18.99 23.34 5.13
CA PHE A 12 20.20 22.56 5.40
C PHE A 12 19.86 21.10 5.73
N PHE A 13 18.92 20.84 6.64
CA PHE A 13 18.48 19.48 6.97
C PHE A 13 17.87 18.76 5.76
N VAL A 14 17.00 19.41 4.98
CA VAL A 14 16.43 18.81 3.75
C VAL A 14 17.53 18.52 2.72
N ALA A 15 18.48 19.44 2.51
CA ALA A 15 19.61 19.21 1.61
C ALA A 15 20.55 18.11 2.11
N SER A 16 20.85 18.04 3.41
CA SER A 16 21.65 16.97 4.01
C SER A 16 20.94 15.62 4.00
N SER A 17 19.62 15.58 4.16
CA SER A 17 18.82 14.35 4.04
C SER A 17 18.73 13.88 2.58
N ALA A 18 18.55 14.79 1.62
CA ALA A 18 18.58 14.48 0.20
C ALA A 18 19.97 14.00 -0.25
N LEU A 19 21.04 14.69 0.14
CA LEU A 19 22.41 14.28 -0.12
C LEU A 19 22.76 12.96 0.57
N GLY A 20 22.28 12.75 1.80
CA GLY A 20 22.43 11.49 2.54
C GLY A 20 21.74 10.33 1.81
N PHE A 21 20.49 10.50 1.37
CA PHE A 21 19.81 9.52 0.54
C PHE A 21 20.55 9.28 -0.78
N GLN A 22 21.05 10.34 -1.41
CA GLN A 22 21.73 10.25 -2.70
C GLN A 22 23.13 9.59 -2.60
N VAL A 23 23.84 9.74 -1.47
CA VAL A 23 25.19 9.18 -1.25
C VAL A 23 25.16 7.80 -0.58
N PHE A 24 24.21 7.52 0.32
CA PHE A 24 24.12 6.24 1.04
C PHE A 24 23.12 5.27 0.44
N VAL A 25 22.16 5.71 -0.38
CA VAL A 25 21.19 4.84 -1.06
C VAL A 25 21.41 4.85 -2.57
N LEU A 26 21.32 6.01 -3.22
CA LEU A 26 21.35 6.04 -4.70
C LEU A 26 22.74 5.77 -5.30
N TYR A 27 23.83 6.31 -4.75
CA TYR A 27 25.18 6.11 -5.32
C TYR A 27 25.71 4.66 -5.20
N PRO A 28 25.53 3.95 -4.07
CA PRO A 28 25.85 2.52 -3.99
C PRO A 28 24.94 1.71 -4.91
N TRP A 29 23.62 1.99 -4.89
CA TRP A 29 22.65 1.33 -5.76
C TRP A 29 22.97 1.50 -7.25
N HIS A 30 23.43 2.68 -7.70
CA HIS A 30 23.82 2.89 -9.09
C HIS A 30 25.08 2.09 -9.45
N LYS A 31 26.08 2.02 -8.57
CA LYS A 31 27.28 1.20 -8.79
C LYS A 31 26.99 -0.30 -8.78
N GLU A 32 26.07 -0.75 -7.93
CA GLU A 32 25.60 -2.13 -7.92
C GLU A 32 24.82 -2.43 -9.21
N LEU A 33 23.90 -1.54 -9.63
CA LEU A 33 23.15 -1.66 -10.87
C LEU A 33 24.07 -1.72 -12.11
N ASP A 34 25.08 -0.85 -12.18
CA ASP A 34 26.07 -0.84 -13.29
C ASP A 34 26.90 -2.15 -13.29
N ALA A 35 27.34 -2.63 -12.12
CA ALA A 35 28.06 -3.89 -12.00
C ALA A 35 27.18 -5.12 -12.31
N GLU A 36 25.89 -5.07 -11.98
CA GLU A 36 24.91 -6.11 -12.28
C GLU A 36 24.54 -6.12 -13.77
N PHE A 37 24.41 -4.98 -14.44
CA PHE A 37 24.26 -4.92 -15.89
C PHE A 37 25.45 -5.55 -16.63
N ASP A 38 26.67 -5.27 -16.18
CA ASP A 38 27.88 -5.87 -16.76
C ASP A 38 27.99 -7.38 -16.48
N LYS A 39 27.45 -7.85 -15.35
CA LYS A 39 27.33 -9.28 -15.01
C LYS A 39 26.25 -9.98 -15.84
N LEU A 40 25.09 -9.35 -16.02
CA LEU A 40 23.97 -9.84 -16.83
C LEU A 40 24.39 -9.98 -18.31
N LYS A 41 25.16 -9.02 -18.82
CA LYS A 41 25.74 -9.04 -20.17
C LYS A 41 26.72 -10.22 -20.37
N LYS A 42 27.51 -10.55 -19.34
CA LYS A 42 28.42 -11.72 -19.36
C LYS A 42 27.67 -13.06 -19.30
N GLU A 43 26.58 -13.15 -18.54
CA GLU A 43 25.73 -14.36 -18.52
C GLU A 43 24.94 -14.54 -19.82
N HIS A 44 24.43 -13.46 -20.42
CA HIS A 44 23.75 -13.53 -21.73
C HIS A 44 24.68 -14.08 -22.83
N LEU A 45 25.97 -13.71 -22.79
CA LEU A 45 27.01 -14.28 -23.67
C LEU A 45 27.31 -15.76 -23.39
N LYS A 46 27.22 -16.23 -22.14
CA LYS A 46 27.31 -17.67 -21.83
C LYS A 46 26.10 -18.44 -22.34
N VAL A 47 24.89 -17.90 -22.19
CA VAL A 47 23.65 -18.55 -22.67
C VAL A 47 23.64 -18.67 -24.19
N LEU A 48 24.12 -17.66 -24.91
CA LEU A 48 24.33 -17.74 -26.38
C LEU A 48 25.31 -18.86 -26.77
N ASN A 49 26.41 -19.04 -26.02
CA ASN A 49 27.34 -20.14 -26.25
C ASN A 49 26.75 -21.52 -25.88
N ALA A 50 25.91 -21.59 -24.84
CA ALA A 50 25.24 -22.83 -24.44
C ALA A 50 24.15 -23.27 -25.43
N ALA A 51 23.40 -22.31 -25.99
CA ALA A 51 22.39 -22.57 -27.02
C ALA A 51 23.00 -23.10 -28.34
N GLY A 52 24.28 -22.81 -28.61
CA GLY A 52 25.01 -23.41 -29.73
C GLY A 52 25.29 -24.91 -29.58
N ASN A 53 25.27 -25.45 -28.35
CA ASN A 53 25.64 -26.84 -28.06
C ASN A 53 24.44 -27.81 -27.98
N SER A 54 23.19 -27.34 -28.09
CA SER A 54 21.97 -28.15 -27.93
C SER A 54 21.35 -28.63 -29.26
N LEU A 55 22.13 -28.70 -30.33
CA LEU A 55 21.71 -29.05 -31.69
C LEU A 55 22.32 -30.41 -32.08
N SER A 56 21.61 -31.27 -32.82
CA SER A 56 22.19 -32.52 -33.36
C SER A 56 23.21 -32.25 -34.47
N GLU A 57 24.12 -33.17 -34.83
CA GLU A 57 25.12 -32.92 -35.89
C GLU A 57 24.53 -32.45 -37.24
N GLN A 58 23.32 -32.89 -37.59
CA GLN A 58 22.61 -32.41 -38.79
C GLN A 58 22.03 -31.00 -38.62
N GLN A 59 21.49 -30.67 -37.44
CA GLN A 59 21.03 -29.31 -37.13
C GLN A 59 22.21 -28.34 -36.95
N GLN A 60 23.33 -28.81 -36.38
CA GLN A 60 24.59 -28.08 -36.31
C GLN A 60 25.14 -27.83 -37.71
N LYS A 61 25.02 -28.76 -38.67
CA LYS A 61 25.37 -28.49 -40.07
C LYS A 61 24.45 -27.45 -40.71
N ALA A 62 23.13 -27.60 -40.58
CA ALA A 62 22.19 -26.62 -41.13
C ALA A 62 22.39 -25.20 -40.55
N MET A 63 22.53 -25.09 -39.23
CA MET A 63 22.87 -23.82 -38.58
C MET A 63 24.31 -23.39 -38.84
N ALA A 64 25.26 -24.28 -39.10
CA ALA A 64 26.63 -23.91 -39.48
C ALA A 64 26.67 -23.36 -40.91
N ASP A 65 25.86 -23.86 -41.83
CA ASP A 65 25.72 -23.32 -43.18
C ASP A 65 25.03 -21.94 -43.15
N GLU A 66 23.96 -21.76 -42.35
CA GLU A 66 23.39 -20.43 -42.04
C GLU A 66 24.39 -19.52 -41.31
N LEU A 67 25.18 -20.04 -40.38
CA LEU A 67 26.23 -19.30 -39.69
C LEU A 67 27.44 -19.03 -40.59
N ILE A 68 27.69 -19.77 -41.65
CA ILE A 68 28.75 -19.48 -42.63
C ILE A 68 28.24 -18.38 -43.58
N GLU A 69 26.98 -18.42 -44.01
CA GLU A 69 26.26 -17.29 -44.63
C GLU A 69 26.37 -16.01 -43.77
N LEU A 70 26.01 -16.10 -42.48
CA LEU A 70 26.04 -14.97 -41.53
C LEU A 70 27.45 -14.56 -41.07
N LYS A 71 28.42 -15.48 -41.03
CA LYS A 71 29.81 -15.19 -40.64
C LYS A 71 30.66 -14.77 -41.82
N LYS A 72 30.27 -15.05 -43.06
CA LYS A 72 30.73 -14.30 -44.25
C LYS A 72 30.23 -12.84 -44.21
N LYS A 73 29.05 -12.62 -43.61
CA LYS A 73 28.48 -11.29 -43.26
C LYS A 73 29.17 -10.62 -42.05
N SER A 74 29.76 -11.39 -41.12
CA SER A 74 30.22 -10.91 -39.80
C SER A 74 31.72 -11.13 -39.49
N SER A 75 32.50 -11.78 -40.36
CA SER A 75 33.93 -12.03 -40.20
C SER A 75 34.75 -10.75 -40.44
N ARG A 76 34.61 -9.83 -39.49
CA ARG A 76 35.50 -8.69 -39.23
C ARG A 76 36.05 -8.69 -37.79
N SER A 77 35.66 -9.64 -36.90
CA SER A 77 35.98 -9.53 -35.46
C SER A 77 36.09 -10.86 -34.66
N SER A 78 37.35 -11.29 -34.45
CA SER A 78 38.00 -11.62 -33.15
C SER A 78 37.57 -12.77 -32.20
N PHE A 79 38.58 -13.52 -31.71
CA PHE A 79 38.58 -14.59 -30.68
C PHE A 79 38.90 -14.02 -29.25
N GLN A 80 39.12 -14.74 -28.12
CA GLN A 80 39.49 -16.14 -27.82
C GLN A 80 39.03 -16.60 -26.39
N PHE A 81 39.59 -17.71 -25.86
CA PHE A 81 39.33 -18.34 -24.55
C PHE A 81 40.64 -18.58 -23.73
N ILE A 82 40.54 -18.88 -22.42
CA ILE A 82 41.60 -19.49 -21.56
C ILE A 82 40.95 -20.48 -20.54
N ASN A 83 41.64 -21.58 -20.14
CA ASN A 83 41.13 -22.64 -19.22
C ASN A 83 42.24 -23.42 -18.47
N HIS A 84 42.17 -23.62 -17.13
CA HIS A 84 42.51 -24.83 -16.30
C HIS A 84 42.56 -24.56 -14.75
N ALA A 85 42.52 -25.60 -13.87
CA ALA A 85 42.20 -25.53 -12.41
C ALA A 85 43.12 -26.35 -11.43
N PRO A 86 43.05 -26.18 -10.06
CA PRO A 86 44.14 -26.52 -9.10
C PRO A 86 43.82 -27.29 -7.77
N SER A 87 44.91 -27.61 -7.00
CA SER A 87 45.21 -28.60 -5.91
C SER A 87 44.70 -28.36 -4.44
N PRO A 88 45.15 -29.07 -3.33
CA PRO A 88 44.56 -29.19 -1.95
C PRO A 88 43.98 -28.00 -1.17
N ALA A 89 44.06 -26.79 -1.70
CA ALA A 89 42.95 -25.87 -1.53
C ALA A 89 41.61 -26.60 -1.77
N GLU A 90 41.51 -27.52 -2.74
CA GLU A 90 40.38 -28.42 -3.07
C GLU A 90 39.65 -29.09 -1.90
N ALA A 91 40.32 -29.45 -0.79
CA ALA A 91 39.65 -30.14 0.33
C ALA A 91 39.01 -29.15 1.30
N ILE A 92 39.68 -28.03 1.57
CA ILE A 92 39.10 -26.90 2.30
C ILE A 92 38.06 -26.22 1.42
N SER A 93 38.32 -26.15 0.11
CA SER A 93 37.39 -25.77 -0.95
C SER A 93 36.21 -26.71 -0.93
N ALA A 94 36.30 -28.04 -0.88
CA ALA A 94 35.12 -28.92 -0.83
C ALA A 94 34.17 -28.63 0.35
N ALA A 95 34.67 -28.18 1.50
CA ALA A 95 33.84 -27.66 2.59
C ALA A 95 33.32 -26.24 2.29
N LYS A 96 34.18 -25.37 1.74
CA LYS A 96 33.85 -24.02 1.24
C LYS A 96 32.93 -24.05 0.00
N ASP A 97 32.83 -25.14 -0.74
CA ASP A 97 32.08 -25.41 -1.98
C ASP A 97 30.81 -26.22 -1.68
N LYS A 98 30.62 -26.59 -0.41
CA LYS A 98 29.30 -26.90 0.14
C LYS A 98 28.75 -25.74 0.97
N ILE A 99 29.58 -24.89 1.57
CA ILE A 99 29.14 -23.81 2.47
C ILE A 99 29.07 -22.44 1.79
N LEU A 100 30.06 -21.99 1.01
CA LEU A 100 29.97 -20.71 0.26
C LEU A 100 28.98 -20.78 -0.91
N PRO A 101 28.89 -21.77 -1.81
CA PRO A 101 27.85 -21.74 -2.81
C PRO A 101 26.48 -22.01 -2.20
N THR A 102 26.37 -22.58 -0.99
CA THR A 102 25.12 -22.54 -0.22
C THR A 102 24.88 -21.16 0.35
N LYS A 103 25.88 -20.43 0.86
CA LYS A 103 25.74 -19.07 1.38
C LYS A 103 25.53 -18.02 0.29
N GLU A 104 26.14 -18.17 -0.89
CA GLU A 104 25.97 -17.36 -2.09
C GLU A 104 24.70 -17.75 -2.83
N LYS A 105 24.25 -19.02 -2.83
CA LYS A 105 22.88 -19.35 -3.28
C LYS A 105 21.85 -18.85 -2.28
N LEU A 106 22.10 -18.89 -0.96
CA LEU A 106 21.21 -18.31 0.05
C LEU A 106 21.19 -16.79 -0.01
N MET A 107 22.30 -16.13 -0.30
CA MET A 107 22.34 -14.67 -0.45
C MET A 107 21.88 -14.21 -1.83
N ALA A 108 22.13 -14.96 -2.91
CA ALA A 108 21.51 -14.69 -4.22
C ALA A 108 20.02 -15.03 -4.24
N ALA A 109 19.59 -16.09 -3.54
CA ALA A 109 18.18 -16.38 -3.32
C ALA A 109 17.56 -15.31 -2.43
N ALA A 110 18.16 -14.93 -1.30
CA ALA A 110 17.64 -13.86 -0.44
C ALA A 110 17.65 -12.49 -1.13
N THR A 111 18.63 -12.15 -1.96
CA THR A 111 18.63 -10.90 -2.74
C THR A 111 17.61 -10.96 -3.88
N SER A 112 17.48 -12.09 -4.57
CA SER A 112 16.40 -12.34 -5.54
C SER A 112 15.01 -12.26 -4.89
N GLU A 113 14.84 -12.86 -3.71
CA GLU A 113 13.63 -12.88 -2.89
C GLU A 113 13.32 -11.49 -2.34
N ASN A 114 14.33 -10.70 -1.94
CA ASN A 114 14.15 -9.30 -1.54
C ASN A 114 13.78 -8.40 -2.73
N LEU A 115 14.39 -8.56 -3.91
CA LEU A 115 14.01 -7.82 -5.12
C LEU A 115 12.60 -8.23 -5.60
N THR A 116 12.30 -9.53 -5.56
CA THR A 116 10.98 -10.07 -5.94
C THR A 116 9.91 -9.62 -4.95
N SER A 117 10.15 -9.67 -3.64
CA SER A 117 9.22 -9.22 -2.61
C SER A 117 9.04 -7.70 -2.60
N LEU A 118 10.11 -6.91 -2.82
CA LEU A 118 9.98 -5.46 -3.01
C LEU A 118 9.12 -5.14 -4.25
N SER A 119 9.30 -5.89 -5.36
CA SER A 119 8.43 -5.79 -6.53
C SER A 119 6.98 -6.22 -6.23
N LEU A 120 6.79 -7.19 -5.33
CA LEU A 120 5.49 -7.69 -4.90
C LEU A 120 4.73 -6.66 -4.05
N TYR A 121 5.38 -6.06 -3.04
CA TYR A 121 4.78 -5.00 -2.23
C TYR A 121 4.46 -3.76 -3.07
N ALA A 122 5.29 -3.44 -4.07
CA ALA A 122 4.99 -2.38 -5.03
C ALA A 122 3.72 -2.67 -5.85
N ARG A 123 3.50 -3.92 -6.30
CA ARG A 123 2.26 -4.32 -6.99
C ARG A 123 1.04 -4.22 -6.05
N TYR A 124 1.16 -4.63 -4.79
CA TYR A 124 0.10 -4.45 -3.78
C TYR A 124 -0.18 -2.97 -3.49
N ALA A 125 0.86 -2.14 -3.41
CA ALA A 125 0.71 -0.70 -3.25
C ALA A 125 -0.01 -0.06 -4.45
N LEU A 126 0.36 -0.39 -5.69
CA LEU A 126 -0.32 0.10 -6.90
C LEU A 126 -1.79 -0.34 -6.96
N ALA A 127 -2.08 -1.60 -6.61
CA ALA A 127 -3.45 -2.11 -6.55
C ALA A 127 -4.30 -1.38 -5.48
N GLY A 128 -3.73 -1.13 -4.30
CA GLY A 128 -4.38 -0.39 -3.21
C GLY A 128 -4.58 1.09 -3.54
N ALA A 129 -3.57 1.72 -4.13
CA ALA A 129 -3.61 3.10 -4.60
C ALA A 129 -4.75 3.32 -5.59
N PHE A 130 -4.88 2.44 -6.59
CA PHE A 130 -5.95 2.51 -7.57
C PHE A 130 -7.33 2.30 -6.92
N CYS A 131 -7.52 1.25 -6.11
CA CYS A 131 -8.85 0.95 -5.57
C CYS A 131 -9.35 2.02 -4.59
N CYS A 132 -8.46 2.60 -3.77
CA CYS A 132 -8.79 3.70 -2.87
C CYS A 132 -9.09 4.98 -3.67
N SER A 133 -8.22 5.36 -4.62
CA SER A 133 -8.44 6.53 -5.49
C SER A 133 -9.77 6.46 -6.22
N PHE A 134 -10.06 5.32 -6.86
CA PHE A 134 -11.28 5.11 -7.63
C PHE A 134 -12.54 5.20 -6.76
N THR A 135 -12.56 4.49 -5.63
CA THR A 135 -13.75 4.47 -4.76
C THR A 135 -14.01 5.82 -4.09
N HIS A 136 -12.98 6.55 -3.68
CA HIS A 136 -13.13 7.90 -3.13
C HIS A 136 -13.41 8.97 -4.20
N ALA A 137 -12.93 8.81 -5.45
CA ALA A 137 -13.35 9.66 -6.56
C ALA A 137 -14.87 9.53 -6.83
N VAL A 138 -15.37 8.29 -6.89
CA VAL A 138 -16.82 8.01 -7.06
C VAL A 138 -17.65 8.56 -5.89
N LEU A 139 -17.13 8.53 -4.66
CA LEU A 139 -17.81 9.04 -3.47
C LEU A 139 -17.60 10.53 -3.18
N THR A 140 -16.78 11.24 -3.97
CA THR A 140 -16.51 12.67 -3.77
C THR A 140 -17.78 13.53 -3.67
N PRO A 141 -18.84 13.33 -4.50
CA PRO A 141 -20.12 14.04 -4.33
C PRO A 141 -20.77 13.86 -2.96
N VAL A 142 -20.66 12.68 -2.37
CA VAL A 142 -21.23 12.37 -1.04
C VAL A 142 -20.38 13.02 0.05
N ASP A 143 -19.06 12.99 -0.10
CA ASP A 143 -18.14 13.59 0.87
C ASP A 143 -18.17 15.11 0.85
N VAL A 144 -18.34 15.77 -0.31
CA VAL A 144 -18.62 17.22 -0.39
C VAL A 144 -19.89 17.58 0.40
N VAL A 145 -21.00 16.87 0.14
CA VAL A 145 -22.28 17.13 0.83
C VAL A 145 -22.14 16.94 2.34
N LYS A 146 -21.49 15.86 2.79
CA LYS A 146 -21.22 15.62 4.22
C LYS A 146 -20.36 16.72 4.82
N THR A 147 -19.27 17.13 4.16
CA THR A 147 -18.36 18.16 4.66
C THR A 147 -19.10 19.49 4.79
N ARG A 148 -19.94 19.88 3.83
CA ARG A 148 -20.81 21.07 3.96
C ARG A 148 -21.77 20.99 5.15
N ILE A 149 -22.42 19.83 5.37
CA ILE A 149 -23.30 19.60 6.54
C ILE A 149 -22.54 19.67 7.87
N GLN A 150 -21.28 19.24 7.91
CA GLN A 150 -20.45 19.27 9.11
C GLN A 150 -19.91 20.67 9.43
N LEU A 151 -19.56 21.45 8.39
CA LEU A 151 -19.01 22.80 8.53
C LEU A 151 -20.11 23.85 8.78
N ASP A 152 -21.26 23.73 8.11
CA ASP A 152 -22.40 24.64 8.25
C ASP A 152 -23.73 23.87 8.40
N PRO A 153 -24.01 23.36 9.63
CA PRO A 153 -25.25 22.67 9.94
C PRO A 153 -26.48 23.58 10.05
N LEU A 154 -26.32 24.91 9.91
CA LEU A 154 -27.44 25.87 9.92
C LEU A 154 -27.99 26.06 8.50
N THR A 155 -27.12 26.17 7.50
CA THR A 155 -27.51 26.27 6.09
C THR A 155 -27.89 24.92 5.47
N TYR A 156 -27.20 23.84 5.87
CA TYR A 156 -27.36 22.52 5.28
C TYR A 156 -28.04 21.52 6.22
N SER A 157 -29.12 20.91 5.74
CA SER A 157 -29.87 19.90 6.51
C SER A 157 -29.07 18.59 6.66
N SER A 158 -29.39 17.81 7.68
CA SER A 158 -28.87 16.43 7.85
C SER A 158 -29.23 15.46 6.71
N SER A 159 -30.16 15.83 5.83
CA SER A 159 -30.56 15.04 4.67
C SER A 159 -29.61 15.29 3.49
N LEU A 160 -28.82 14.26 3.13
CA LEU A 160 -27.87 14.31 2.01
C LEU A 160 -28.52 14.77 0.70
N SER A 161 -29.69 14.24 0.34
CA SER A 161 -30.37 14.58 -0.91
C SER A 161 -30.88 16.02 -0.96
N LYS A 162 -31.41 16.55 0.16
CA LYS A 162 -31.82 17.96 0.25
C LYS A 162 -30.60 18.90 0.16
N SER A 163 -29.53 18.56 0.88
CA SER A 163 -28.31 19.37 0.90
C SER A 163 -27.56 19.32 -0.44
N ALA A 164 -27.52 18.17 -1.13
CA ALA A 164 -26.99 18.06 -2.48
C ALA A 164 -27.79 18.91 -3.48
N ARG A 165 -29.14 18.83 -3.46
CA ARG A 165 -30.00 19.69 -4.29
C ARG A 165 -29.72 21.17 -4.03
N ARG A 166 -29.56 21.58 -2.77
CA ARG A 166 -29.22 22.96 -2.38
C ARG A 166 -27.88 23.41 -2.97
N ILE A 167 -26.82 22.60 -2.84
CA ILE A 167 -25.50 22.88 -3.43
C ILE A 167 -25.63 23.04 -4.95
N VAL A 168 -26.27 22.09 -5.64
CA VAL A 168 -26.46 22.15 -7.10
C VAL A 168 -27.25 23.39 -7.54
N SER A 169 -28.27 23.81 -6.77
CA SER A 169 -29.05 25.02 -7.08
C SER A 169 -28.33 26.35 -6.82
N ALA A 170 -27.30 26.35 -5.96
CA ALA A 170 -26.59 27.58 -5.55
C ALA A 170 -25.23 27.75 -6.24
N GLU A 171 -24.49 26.65 -6.43
CA GLU A 171 -23.10 26.64 -6.94
C GLU A 171 -22.95 25.80 -8.22
N GLY A 172 -24.04 25.18 -8.71
CA GLY A 172 -24.05 24.33 -9.89
C GLY A 172 -23.62 22.87 -9.61
N PRO A 173 -23.81 21.95 -10.58
CA PRO A 173 -23.51 20.53 -10.40
C PRO A 173 -22.02 20.25 -10.19
N GLY A 174 -21.13 21.07 -10.76
CA GLY A 174 -19.68 20.94 -10.60
C GLY A 174 -19.19 21.09 -9.16
N ALA A 175 -19.92 21.80 -8.30
CA ALA A 175 -19.56 21.99 -6.89
C ALA A 175 -19.54 20.67 -6.09
N LEU A 176 -20.25 19.63 -6.56
CA LEU A 176 -20.18 18.29 -5.98
C LEU A 176 -18.83 17.58 -6.24
N LEU A 177 -17.98 18.10 -7.12
CA LEU A 177 -16.64 17.58 -7.40
C LEU A 177 -15.53 18.49 -6.83
N THR A 178 -15.89 19.52 -6.05
CA THR A 178 -14.91 20.39 -5.38
C THR A 178 -14.00 19.57 -4.46
N GLY A 179 -12.69 19.63 -4.72
CA GLY A 179 -11.71 18.83 -3.99
C GLY A 179 -11.52 17.40 -4.50
N LEU A 180 -12.01 17.04 -5.69
CA LEU A 180 -11.71 15.75 -6.33
C LEU A 180 -10.19 15.51 -6.47
N GLY A 181 -9.42 16.53 -6.85
CA GLY A 181 -7.96 16.46 -6.98
C GLY A 181 -7.23 15.96 -5.72
N PRO A 182 -7.30 16.67 -4.57
CA PRO A 182 -6.67 16.20 -3.34
C PRO A 182 -7.30 14.89 -2.83
N THR A 183 -8.58 14.60 -3.13
CA THR A 183 -9.18 13.30 -2.81
C THR A 183 -8.44 12.17 -3.53
N ILE A 184 -8.29 12.26 -4.85
CA ILE A 184 -7.57 11.26 -5.64
C ILE A 184 -6.12 11.13 -5.17
N THR A 185 -5.38 12.24 -5.01
CA THR A 185 -3.97 12.17 -4.60
C THR A 185 -3.78 11.64 -3.18
N GLY A 186 -4.60 12.07 -2.22
CA GLY A 186 -4.54 11.62 -0.83
C GLY A 186 -4.88 10.14 -0.69
N TYR A 187 -5.99 9.70 -1.29
CA TYR A 187 -6.41 8.29 -1.24
C TYR A 187 -5.55 7.36 -2.10
N CYS A 188 -4.84 7.88 -3.11
CA CYS A 188 -3.78 7.16 -3.81
C CYS A 188 -2.63 6.79 -2.86
N LEU A 189 -2.08 7.79 -2.16
CA LEU A 189 -0.97 7.59 -1.22
C LEU A 189 -1.41 6.74 -0.02
N GLN A 190 -2.57 7.04 0.57
CA GLN A 190 -3.15 6.23 1.66
C GLN A 190 -3.32 4.78 1.22
N GLY A 191 -3.91 4.53 0.05
CA GLY A 191 -4.13 3.19 -0.50
C GLY A 191 -2.83 2.42 -0.74
N ALA A 192 -1.79 3.11 -1.23
CA ALA A 192 -0.46 2.54 -1.41
C ALA A 192 0.13 2.03 -0.09
N PHE A 193 0.19 2.89 0.94
CA PHE A 193 0.69 2.53 2.26
C PHE A 193 -0.21 1.49 2.95
N LYS A 194 -1.53 1.65 2.87
CA LYS A 194 -2.50 0.76 3.50
C LYS A 194 -2.40 -0.68 3.01
N PHE A 195 -2.39 -0.92 1.69
CA PHE A 195 -2.38 -2.28 1.15
C PHE A 195 -0.96 -2.82 0.94
N GLY A 196 -0.05 -2.04 0.36
CA GLY A 196 1.34 -2.46 0.17
C GLY A 196 2.10 -2.56 1.51
N GLY A 197 1.91 -1.58 2.39
CA GLY A 197 2.48 -1.61 3.74
C GLY A 197 1.88 -2.69 4.63
N TYR A 198 0.60 -3.04 4.48
CA TYR A 198 0.01 -4.16 5.23
C TYR A 198 0.70 -5.49 4.90
N GLU A 199 0.89 -5.78 3.61
CA GLU A 199 1.61 -6.99 3.18
C GLU A 199 3.09 -6.96 3.60
N PHE A 200 3.77 -5.81 3.47
CA PHE A 200 5.15 -5.63 3.93
C PHE A 200 5.30 -5.85 5.44
N PHE A 201 4.48 -5.21 6.27
CA PHE A 201 4.55 -5.37 7.73
C PHE A 201 4.09 -6.76 8.18
N LYS A 202 3.21 -7.43 7.44
CA LYS A 202 2.79 -8.82 7.70
C LYS A 202 3.95 -9.78 7.45
N ALA A 203 4.61 -9.67 6.31
CA ALA A 203 5.82 -10.44 6.00
C ALA A 203 6.93 -10.17 7.02
N ARG A 204 7.22 -8.89 7.31
CA ARG A 204 8.29 -8.52 8.26
C ARG A 204 8.05 -9.02 9.69
N ALA A 205 6.79 -9.18 10.09
CA ALA A 205 6.40 -9.81 11.35
C ALA A 205 6.58 -11.33 11.32
N VAL A 206 6.33 -11.99 10.18
CA VAL A 206 6.64 -13.41 9.98
C VAL A 206 8.13 -13.68 10.03
N ASP A 207 8.95 -12.88 9.35
CA ASP A 207 10.42 -13.00 9.35
C ASP A 207 11.00 -12.89 10.77
N TYR A 208 10.37 -12.06 11.62
CA TYR A 208 10.83 -11.81 12.98
C TYR A 208 10.33 -12.85 14.01
N LEU A 209 9.08 -13.31 13.89
CA LEU A 209 8.46 -14.24 14.84
C LEU A 209 8.66 -15.72 14.46
N GLY A 210 8.95 -16.00 13.18
CA GLY A 210 8.91 -17.32 12.59
C GLY A 210 7.48 -17.75 12.20
N GLN A 211 7.38 -18.53 11.11
CA GLN A 211 6.12 -18.98 10.49
C GLN A 211 5.11 -19.57 11.48
N SER A 212 5.56 -20.44 12.39
CA SER A 212 4.72 -21.13 13.37
C SER A 212 4.17 -20.19 14.45
N THR A 213 5.03 -19.36 15.05
CA THR A 213 4.64 -18.35 16.05
C THR A 213 3.68 -17.32 15.46
N ALA A 214 3.96 -16.84 14.24
CA ALA A 214 3.13 -15.89 13.52
C ALA A 214 1.76 -16.48 13.15
N ALA A 215 1.69 -17.75 12.73
CA ALA A 215 0.43 -18.42 12.45
C ALA A 215 -0.42 -18.66 13.72
N ASN A 216 0.22 -18.94 14.85
CA ASN A 216 -0.45 -19.03 16.15
C ASN A 216 -0.98 -17.67 16.63
N HIS A 217 -0.21 -16.59 16.44
CA HIS A 217 -0.59 -15.22 16.83
C HIS A 217 -1.16 -14.39 15.66
N ARG A 218 -1.72 -15.03 14.63
CA ARG A 218 -2.06 -14.36 13.35
C ARG A 218 -2.96 -13.14 13.48
N ASN A 219 -3.89 -13.16 14.44
CA ASN A 219 -4.76 -12.00 14.70
C ASN A 219 -3.94 -10.78 15.15
N ALA A 220 -2.93 -10.95 16.02
CA ALA A 220 -2.05 -9.88 16.46
C ALA A 220 -1.14 -9.38 15.32
N VAL A 221 -0.66 -10.30 14.47
CA VAL A 221 0.08 -9.93 13.24
C VAL A 221 -0.79 -9.06 12.33
N TYR A 222 -1.97 -9.53 11.93
CA TYR A 222 -2.89 -8.77 11.09
C TYR A 222 -3.24 -7.40 11.66
N LEU A 223 -3.56 -7.32 12.96
CA LEU A 223 -3.89 -6.06 13.63
C LEU A 223 -2.70 -5.10 13.70
N GLY A 224 -1.50 -5.59 14.03
CA GLY A 224 -0.28 -4.79 14.11
C GLY A 224 0.17 -4.27 12.74
N SER A 225 0.19 -5.14 11.73
CA SER A 225 0.54 -4.77 10.35
C SER A 225 -0.45 -3.78 9.75
N ALA A 226 -1.76 -3.95 10.01
CA ALA A 226 -2.80 -3.02 9.57
C ALA A 226 -2.68 -1.65 10.25
N ALA A 227 -2.41 -1.61 11.56
CA ALA A 227 -2.22 -0.36 12.29
C ALA A 227 -0.97 0.42 11.82
N ALA A 228 0.15 -0.27 11.61
CA ALA A 228 1.39 0.35 11.14
C ALA A 228 1.27 0.87 9.69
N ALA A 229 0.59 0.11 8.82
CA ALA A 229 0.31 0.51 7.44
C ALA A 229 -0.60 1.75 7.37
N GLU A 230 -1.70 1.75 8.14
CA GLU A 230 -2.64 2.87 8.17
C GLU A 230 -2.02 4.13 8.78
N PHE A 231 -1.21 4.01 9.84
CA PHE A 231 -0.52 5.15 10.46
C PHE A 231 0.35 5.93 9.45
N LEU A 232 1.09 5.23 8.58
CA LEU A 232 1.87 5.86 7.51
C LEU A 232 0.97 6.42 6.39
N GLY A 233 -0.09 5.69 6.04
CA GLY A 233 -1.10 6.14 5.08
C GLY A 233 -1.80 7.43 5.50
N ASP A 234 -2.14 7.58 6.78
CA ASP A 234 -2.79 8.75 7.36
C ASP A 234 -1.87 9.98 7.40
N ILE A 235 -0.58 9.78 7.67
CA ILE A 235 0.43 10.85 7.54
C ILE A 235 0.49 11.35 6.08
N ALA A 236 0.50 10.44 5.11
CA ALA A 236 0.50 10.82 3.70
C ALA A 236 -0.82 11.46 3.23
N LEU A 237 -1.96 11.02 3.79
CA LEU A 237 -3.31 11.49 3.48
C LEU A 237 -3.60 12.89 4.05
N CYS A 238 -3.17 13.17 5.29
CA CYS A 238 -3.62 14.33 6.07
C CYS A 238 -3.44 15.70 5.37
N PRO A 239 -2.33 16.01 4.68
CA PRO A 239 -2.20 17.28 3.96
C PRO A 239 -3.27 17.46 2.88
N PHE A 240 -3.66 16.38 2.19
CA PHE A 240 -4.67 16.40 1.14
C PHE A 240 -6.09 16.45 1.70
N GLU A 241 -6.38 15.79 2.82
CA GLU A 241 -7.62 15.98 3.59
C GLU A 241 -7.80 17.45 3.97
N SER A 242 -6.77 18.08 4.54
CA SER A 242 -6.77 19.50 4.92
C SER A 242 -7.04 20.42 3.72
N VAL A 243 -6.42 20.15 2.57
CA VAL A 243 -6.68 20.89 1.32
C VAL A 243 -8.09 20.66 0.78
N ARG A 244 -8.61 19.42 0.80
CA ARG A 244 -10.00 19.14 0.38
C ARG A 244 -10.98 19.90 1.28
N ILE A 245 -10.82 19.81 2.60
CA ILE A 245 -11.70 20.49 3.56
C ILE A 245 -11.65 22.01 3.34
N ARG A 246 -10.47 22.58 3.08
CA ARG A 246 -10.33 24.01 2.75
C ARG A 246 -11.08 24.39 1.47
N LEU A 247 -10.87 23.65 0.37
CA LEU A 247 -11.54 23.90 -0.91
C LEU A 247 -13.06 23.72 -0.84
N VAL A 248 -13.54 22.70 -0.10
CA VAL A 248 -14.97 22.50 0.10
C VAL A 248 -15.56 23.57 1.02
N SER A 249 -14.85 24.02 2.05
CA SER A 249 -15.31 25.08 2.95
C SER A 249 -15.32 26.46 2.28
N GLN A 250 -14.34 26.73 1.41
CA GLN A 250 -14.09 28.01 0.78
C GLN A 250 -13.78 27.78 -0.71
N PRO A 251 -14.81 27.65 -1.58
CA PRO A 251 -14.60 27.37 -3.01
C PRO A 251 -13.73 28.40 -3.74
N SER A 252 -13.67 29.63 -3.25
CA SER A 252 -12.81 30.71 -3.77
C SER A 252 -11.38 30.70 -3.23
N TYR A 253 -10.99 29.70 -2.43
CA TYR A 253 -9.68 29.68 -1.78
C TYR A 253 -8.51 29.55 -2.78
N ALA A 254 -8.67 28.71 -3.80
CA ALA A 254 -7.72 28.48 -4.88
C ALA A 254 -8.40 27.78 -6.06
N THR A 255 -7.86 27.97 -7.27
CA THR A 255 -8.40 27.42 -8.53
C THR A 255 -8.06 25.95 -8.76
N ASP A 256 -6.97 25.47 -8.18
CA ASP A 256 -6.46 24.12 -8.37
C ASP A 256 -5.87 23.54 -7.07
N SER A 257 -5.61 22.24 -7.08
CA SER A 257 -5.22 21.50 -5.87
C SER A 257 -3.78 21.79 -5.42
N ILE A 258 -2.89 22.16 -6.35
CA ILE A 258 -1.47 22.39 -6.07
C ILE A 258 -1.31 23.81 -5.51
N SER A 259 -1.97 24.81 -6.11
CA SER A 259 -2.01 26.16 -5.56
C SER A 259 -2.72 26.20 -4.20
N ALA A 260 -3.79 25.41 -4.00
CA ALA A 260 -4.42 25.24 -2.69
C ALA A 260 -3.46 24.68 -1.63
N LEU A 261 -2.70 23.63 -1.95
CA LEU A 261 -1.71 23.03 -1.06
C LEU A 261 -0.58 24.01 -0.74
N ALA A 262 -0.02 24.68 -1.75
CA ALA A 262 1.07 25.65 -1.58
C ALA A 262 0.61 26.88 -0.78
N LYS A 263 -0.62 27.36 -1.00
CA LYS A 263 -1.23 28.46 -0.27
C LYS A 263 -1.46 28.09 1.20
N LEU A 264 -2.05 26.91 1.47
CA LEU A 264 -2.28 26.43 2.83
C LEU A 264 -0.97 26.22 3.60
N ALA A 265 0.05 25.65 2.94
CA ALA A 265 1.39 25.51 3.50
C ALA A 265 2.07 26.86 3.81
N ARG A 266 1.80 27.91 3.00
CA ARG A 266 2.33 29.26 3.22
C ARG A 266 1.58 30.03 4.32
N GLU A 267 0.27 29.85 4.43
CA GLU A 267 -0.58 30.57 5.39
C GLU A 267 -0.53 29.96 6.80
N GLU A 268 -0.54 28.63 6.90
CA GLU A 268 -0.70 27.90 8.18
C GLU A 268 0.43 26.91 8.48
N GLY A 269 1.42 26.79 7.59
CA GLY A 269 2.58 25.92 7.77
C GLY A 269 2.22 24.44 7.88
N THR A 270 3.11 23.68 8.52
CA THR A 270 2.86 22.26 8.85
C THR A 270 1.72 22.08 9.84
N GLY A 271 1.46 23.08 10.70
CA GLY A 271 0.35 23.07 11.65
C GLY A 271 -1.02 22.99 10.96
N GLY A 272 -1.25 23.80 9.93
CA GLY A 272 -2.48 23.72 9.12
C GLY A 272 -2.62 22.39 8.41
N LEU A 273 -1.58 21.96 7.69
CA LEU A 273 -1.58 20.70 6.92
C LEU A 273 -1.88 19.45 7.75
N TYR A 274 -1.36 19.39 8.99
CA TYR A 274 -1.51 18.24 9.89
C TYR A 274 -2.51 18.46 11.04
N SER A 275 -3.26 19.55 11.03
CA SER A 275 -4.29 19.86 12.04
C SER A 275 -5.35 18.75 12.20
N GLY A 276 -5.65 18.03 11.12
CA GLY A 276 -6.56 16.89 11.09
C GLY A 276 -5.95 15.53 11.45
N LEU A 277 -4.64 15.42 11.73
CA LEU A 277 -3.99 14.10 11.83
C LEU A 277 -4.53 13.25 12.99
N SER A 278 -4.65 13.83 14.19
CA SER A 278 -5.17 13.11 15.37
C SER A 278 -6.59 12.54 15.18
N PRO A 279 -7.60 13.30 14.69
CA PRO A 279 -8.92 12.74 14.42
C PRO A 279 -8.94 11.77 13.22
N ILE A 280 -8.05 11.92 12.23
CA ILE A 280 -7.88 10.93 11.15
C ILE A 280 -7.41 9.60 11.75
N LEU A 281 -6.27 9.58 12.47
CA LEU A 281 -5.69 8.38 13.08
C LEU A 281 -6.69 7.63 13.98
N LEU A 282 -7.39 8.37 14.86
CA LEU A 282 -8.37 7.79 15.80
C LEU A 282 -9.55 7.10 15.10
N LYS A 283 -9.90 7.53 13.89
CA LYS A 283 -10.99 6.95 13.08
C LYS A 283 -10.48 5.82 12.19
N GLN A 284 -9.36 6.03 11.51
CA GLN A 284 -8.87 5.19 10.42
C GLN A 284 -8.13 3.94 10.91
N ILE A 285 -7.32 4.03 11.96
CA ILE A 285 -6.59 2.86 12.49
C ILE A 285 -7.56 1.77 12.97
N PRO A 286 -8.56 2.03 13.84
CA PRO A 286 -9.52 1.00 14.25
C PRO A 286 -10.35 0.46 13.08
N TYR A 287 -10.69 1.33 12.12
CA TYR A 287 -11.39 0.96 10.90
C TYR A 287 -10.59 -0.04 10.06
N THR A 288 -9.32 0.26 9.76
CA THR A 288 -8.47 -0.57 8.91
C THR A 288 -8.04 -1.86 9.63
N MET A 289 -7.78 -1.82 10.93
CA MET A 289 -7.54 -3.01 11.76
C MET A 289 -8.71 -4.01 11.68
N ALA A 290 -9.94 -3.53 11.92
CA ALA A 290 -11.13 -4.37 11.83
C ALA A 290 -11.37 -4.85 10.39
N THR A 291 -11.16 -3.98 9.39
CA THR A 291 -11.28 -4.31 7.97
C THR A 291 -10.39 -5.48 7.57
N PHE A 292 -9.07 -5.39 7.77
CA PHE A 292 -8.16 -6.46 7.34
C PHE A 292 -8.34 -7.75 8.14
N LEU A 293 -8.50 -7.67 9.47
CA LEU A 293 -8.69 -8.87 10.29
C LEU A 293 -9.94 -9.65 9.86
N VAL A 294 -11.08 -8.97 9.65
CA VAL A 294 -12.33 -9.63 9.27
C VAL A 294 -12.29 -10.08 7.81
N TYR A 295 -11.65 -9.31 6.92
CA TYR A 295 -11.44 -9.72 5.53
C TYR A 295 -10.62 -11.02 5.42
N GLU A 296 -9.47 -11.09 6.09
CA GLU A 296 -8.61 -12.29 6.13
C GLU A 296 -9.39 -13.51 6.66
N LYS A 297 -10.20 -13.34 7.70
CA LYS A 297 -11.04 -14.41 8.26
C LYS A 297 -12.15 -14.83 7.31
N ALA A 298 -12.86 -13.88 6.69
CA ALA A 298 -13.93 -14.18 5.74
C ALA A 298 -13.40 -14.91 4.49
N ILE A 299 -12.24 -14.50 3.99
CA ILE A 299 -11.51 -15.17 2.89
C ILE A 299 -11.08 -16.59 3.30
N GLN A 300 -10.49 -16.77 4.49
CA GLN A 300 -10.11 -18.09 5.01
C GLN A 300 -11.33 -19.02 5.16
N THR A 301 -12.47 -18.51 5.62
CA THR A 301 -13.70 -19.29 5.73
C THR A 301 -14.25 -19.65 4.35
N ALA A 302 -14.30 -18.72 3.40
CA ALA A 302 -14.77 -18.98 2.04
C ALA A 302 -13.94 -20.08 1.34
N TYR A 303 -12.61 -19.96 1.37
CA TYR A 303 -11.71 -20.97 0.78
C TYR A 303 -11.53 -22.25 1.63
N SER A 304 -12.12 -22.33 2.83
CA SER A 304 -12.24 -23.62 3.53
C SER A 304 -13.37 -24.49 2.99
N VAL A 305 -14.37 -23.87 2.34
CA VAL A 305 -15.58 -24.53 1.80
C VAL A 305 -15.51 -24.68 0.28
N VAL A 306 -14.81 -23.78 -0.43
CA VAL A 306 -14.71 -23.80 -1.90
C VAL A 306 -13.25 -23.79 -2.34
N ASP A 307 -12.87 -24.75 -3.20
CA ASP A 307 -11.51 -24.85 -3.70
C ASP A 307 -11.19 -23.74 -4.72
N LYS A 308 -10.15 -22.96 -4.43
CA LYS A 308 -9.66 -21.82 -5.23
C LYS A 308 -9.34 -22.17 -6.69
N LYS A 309 -9.12 -23.46 -7.00
CA LYS A 309 -8.81 -23.99 -8.34
C LYS A 309 -10.05 -24.26 -9.20
N GLU A 310 -11.22 -24.47 -8.59
CA GLU A 310 -12.47 -24.75 -9.29
C GLU A 310 -13.30 -23.47 -9.54
N LEU A 311 -12.92 -22.37 -8.90
CA LEU A 311 -13.57 -21.08 -9.03
C LEU A 311 -13.16 -20.35 -10.32
N SER A 312 -14.17 -19.89 -11.07
CA SER A 312 -13.97 -18.94 -12.16
C SER A 312 -13.45 -17.60 -11.64
N SER A 313 -12.85 -16.78 -12.52
CA SER A 313 -12.40 -15.43 -12.18
C SER A 313 -13.50 -14.59 -11.50
N MET A 314 -14.74 -14.70 -11.98
CA MET A 314 -15.93 -14.05 -11.43
C MET A 314 -16.28 -14.57 -10.03
N GLY A 315 -16.16 -15.89 -9.80
CA GLY A 315 -16.36 -16.48 -8.48
C GLY A 315 -15.36 -15.96 -7.44
N VAL A 316 -14.08 -15.84 -7.81
CA VAL A 316 -13.04 -15.23 -6.96
C VAL A 316 -13.37 -13.76 -6.66
N THR A 317 -13.81 -12.99 -7.65
CA THR A 317 -14.24 -11.59 -7.44
C THR A 317 -15.46 -11.52 -6.52
N GLY A 318 -16.46 -12.41 -6.69
CA GLY A 318 -17.62 -12.52 -5.81
C GLY A 318 -17.25 -12.82 -4.34
N ILE A 319 -16.28 -13.72 -4.11
CA ILE A 319 -15.74 -13.99 -2.77
C ILE A 319 -15.06 -12.76 -2.19
N ASN A 320 -14.23 -12.04 -2.95
CA ASN A 320 -13.58 -10.81 -2.49
C ASN A 320 -14.60 -9.69 -2.17
N LEU A 321 -15.64 -9.53 -2.99
CA LEU A 321 -16.74 -8.58 -2.76
C LEU A 321 -17.51 -8.94 -1.47
N GLY A 322 -17.88 -10.21 -1.29
CA GLY A 322 -18.59 -10.70 -0.11
C GLY A 322 -17.78 -10.57 1.18
N ALA A 323 -16.50 -10.95 1.14
CA ALA A 323 -15.58 -10.76 2.26
C ALA A 323 -15.38 -9.27 2.58
N GLY A 324 -15.25 -8.41 1.57
CA GLY A 324 -15.17 -6.96 1.74
C GLY A 324 -16.44 -6.34 2.33
N LEU A 325 -17.62 -6.86 2.01
CA LEU A 325 -18.91 -6.43 2.59
C LEU A 325 -18.96 -6.75 4.10
N VAL A 326 -18.61 -7.98 4.49
CA VAL A 326 -18.58 -8.40 5.91
C VAL A 326 -17.50 -7.63 6.68
N ALA A 327 -16.32 -7.44 6.07
CA ALA A 327 -15.24 -6.64 6.63
C ALA A 327 -15.64 -5.18 6.85
N GLY A 328 -16.32 -4.56 5.87
CA GLY A 328 -16.82 -3.19 6.00
C GLY A 328 -17.89 -3.05 7.07
N LEU A 329 -18.80 -4.02 7.21
CA LEU A 329 -19.78 -4.01 8.29
C LEU A 329 -19.11 -4.06 9.67
N ALA A 330 -18.14 -4.95 9.86
CA ALA A 330 -17.36 -5.02 11.10
C ALA A 330 -16.55 -3.74 11.35
N ALA A 331 -15.93 -3.17 10.33
CA ALA A 331 -15.20 -1.91 10.43
C ALA A 331 -16.10 -0.72 10.77
N ALA A 332 -17.34 -0.69 10.26
CA ALA A 332 -18.34 0.28 10.68
C ALA A 332 -18.68 0.12 12.17
N VAL A 333 -18.96 -1.11 12.62
CA VAL A 333 -19.26 -1.45 14.02
C VAL A 333 -18.13 -1.03 14.97
N VAL A 334 -16.89 -1.38 14.66
CA VAL A 334 -15.73 -1.07 15.51
C VAL A 334 -15.36 0.42 15.52
N SER A 335 -15.46 1.11 14.37
CA SER A 335 -15.04 2.52 14.27
C SER A 335 -16.13 3.55 14.63
N GLN A 336 -17.41 3.18 14.72
CA GLN A 336 -18.52 4.12 14.97
C GLN A 336 -18.39 4.91 16.29
N PRO A 337 -17.96 4.33 17.44
CA PRO A 337 -17.81 5.11 18.66
C PRO A 337 -16.80 6.26 18.50
N ALA A 338 -15.65 5.99 17.88
CA ALA A 338 -14.63 6.99 17.56
C ALA A 338 -15.18 8.06 16.61
N ASP A 339 -15.82 7.65 15.51
CA ASP A 339 -16.43 8.56 14.53
C ASP A 339 -17.48 9.50 15.15
N THR A 340 -18.32 8.96 16.05
CA THR A 340 -19.36 9.72 16.74
C THR A 340 -18.77 10.74 17.71
N MET A 341 -17.76 10.35 18.50
CA MET A 341 -17.04 11.27 19.39
C MET A 341 -16.35 12.39 18.61
N LEU A 342 -15.70 12.06 17.50
CA LEU A 342 -15.05 13.05 16.63
C LEU A 342 -16.05 14.01 15.98
N SER A 343 -17.20 13.51 15.52
CA SER A 343 -18.26 14.36 14.96
C SER A 343 -18.83 15.34 16.00
N ARG A 344 -18.94 14.93 17.28
CA ARG A 344 -19.31 15.83 18.39
C ARG A 344 -18.24 16.88 18.68
N ILE A 345 -16.98 16.47 18.74
CA ILE A 345 -15.82 17.35 18.97
C ILE A 345 -15.70 18.44 17.90
N ASN A 346 -16.04 18.14 16.65
CA ASN A 346 -15.99 19.11 15.56
C ASN A 346 -17.21 20.07 15.53
N LYS A 347 -18.31 19.74 16.23
CA LYS A 347 -19.54 20.56 16.29
C LYS A 347 -19.59 21.48 17.51
N GLU A 348 -19.14 20.99 18.66
CA GLU A 348 -19.03 21.80 19.87
C GLU A 348 -17.79 22.71 19.77
N LYS A 349 -17.87 23.95 20.28
CA LYS A 349 -16.68 24.75 20.56
C LYS A 349 -16.10 24.32 21.90
N ALA A 350 -14.77 24.32 22.04
CA ALA A 350 -14.14 24.06 23.34
C ALA A 350 -14.57 25.14 24.35
N GLY A 351 -14.87 24.73 25.59
CA GLY A 351 -15.08 25.67 26.69
C GLY A 351 -13.78 26.43 26.99
N ARG A 352 -13.89 27.64 27.58
CA ARG A 352 -12.73 28.30 28.18
C ARG A 352 -12.12 27.35 29.22
N ASP A 353 -10.83 27.06 29.06
CA ASP A 353 -10.02 26.16 29.88
C ASP A 353 -10.43 24.66 29.93
N GLU A 354 -11.20 24.16 28.95
CA GLU A 354 -11.45 22.71 28.81
C GLU A 354 -10.31 22.01 28.05
N SER A 355 -9.59 21.10 28.72
CA SER A 355 -8.57 20.28 28.04
C SER A 355 -9.21 19.25 27.09
N THR A 356 -8.57 18.97 25.95
CA THR A 356 -9.07 18.02 24.94
C THR A 356 -9.42 16.66 25.53
N THR A 357 -8.63 16.17 26.48
CA THR A 357 -8.89 14.90 27.18
C THR A 357 -10.13 14.98 28.06
N ARG A 358 -10.31 16.05 28.85
CA ARG A 358 -11.52 16.25 29.68
C ARG A 358 -12.77 16.34 28.80
N ARG A 359 -12.65 17.03 27.66
CA ARG A 359 -13.69 17.17 26.65
C ARG A 359 -14.08 15.83 26.02
N LEU A 360 -13.10 15.00 25.66
CA LEU A 360 -13.31 13.62 25.17
C LEU A 360 -14.10 12.79 26.18
N PHE A 361 -13.68 12.79 27.45
CA PHE A 361 -14.40 12.05 28.51
C PHE A 361 -15.81 12.58 28.75
N ARG A 362 -16.01 13.90 28.76
CA ARG A 362 -17.34 14.52 28.88
C ARG A 362 -18.25 14.05 27.74
N ILE A 363 -17.84 14.23 26.49
CA ILE A 363 -18.61 13.83 25.29
C ILE A 363 -18.88 12.32 25.28
N ALA A 364 -17.92 11.48 25.69
CA ALA A 364 -18.12 10.03 25.82
C ALA A 364 -19.20 9.69 26.87
N SER A 365 -19.20 10.38 28.01
CA SER A 365 -20.21 10.19 29.07
C SER A 365 -21.61 10.69 28.66
N GLU A 366 -21.69 11.82 27.94
CA GLU A 366 -22.94 12.39 27.43
C GLU A 366 -23.56 11.54 26.31
N LEU A 367 -22.74 10.95 25.44
CA LEU A 367 -23.20 10.00 24.41
C LEU A 367 -23.70 8.69 25.04
N GLY A 368 -22.91 8.14 25.97
CA GLY A 368 -23.09 6.77 26.45
C GLY A 368 -23.05 5.72 25.33
N LEU A 369 -23.35 4.46 25.67
CA LEU A 369 -23.30 3.36 24.71
C LEU A 369 -24.32 3.51 23.56
N ARG A 370 -25.53 4.01 23.83
CA ARG A 370 -26.55 4.21 22.79
C ARG A 370 -26.20 5.38 21.86
N GLY A 371 -25.75 6.51 22.42
CA GLY A 371 -25.37 7.68 21.61
C GLY A 371 -24.15 7.39 20.73
N ALA A 372 -23.18 6.63 21.22
CA ALA A 372 -21.98 6.24 20.47
C ALA A 372 -22.24 5.45 19.17
N TYR A 373 -23.45 4.92 18.97
CA TYR A 373 -23.87 4.19 17.76
C TYR A 373 -24.88 4.96 16.90
N THR A 374 -25.08 6.26 17.17
CA THR A 374 -25.99 7.13 16.39
C THR A 374 -25.54 7.24 14.93
N GLY A 375 -26.41 6.90 13.99
CA GLY A 375 -26.11 6.94 12.55
C GLY A 375 -25.46 5.66 11.99
N MET A 376 -25.28 4.62 12.81
CA MET A 376 -24.70 3.33 12.43
C MET A 376 -25.27 2.77 11.12
N GLN A 377 -26.58 2.76 10.93
CA GLN A 377 -27.20 2.18 9.72
C GLN A 377 -26.67 2.80 8.43
N ALA A 378 -26.61 4.14 8.36
CA ALA A 378 -26.11 4.85 7.20
C ALA A 378 -24.59 4.65 7.00
N ARG A 379 -23.82 4.57 8.09
CA ARG A 379 -22.39 4.23 8.04
C ARG A 379 -22.18 2.81 7.54
N ALA A 380 -22.91 1.84 8.08
CA ALA A 380 -22.81 0.42 7.73
C ALA A 380 -23.09 0.19 6.25
N VAL A 381 -24.18 0.73 5.69
CA VAL A 381 -24.48 0.61 4.25
C VAL A 381 -23.35 1.18 3.39
N MET A 382 -22.90 2.40 3.69
CA MET A 382 -21.88 3.08 2.90
C MET A 382 -20.51 2.39 3.00
N VAL A 383 -20.05 2.10 4.21
CA VAL A 383 -18.76 1.48 4.45
C VAL A 383 -18.75 0.06 3.86
N SER A 384 -19.78 -0.75 4.09
CA SER A 384 -19.81 -2.12 3.57
C SER A 384 -19.80 -2.14 2.05
N GLY A 385 -20.56 -1.25 1.39
CA GLY A 385 -20.54 -1.11 -0.06
C GLY A 385 -19.18 -0.63 -0.61
N MET A 386 -18.60 0.40 0.00
CA MET A 386 -17.29 0.93 -0.39
C MET A 386 -16.18 -0.10 -0.20
N THR A 387 -16.11 -0.76 0.96
CA THR A 387 -15.10 -1.77 1.29
C THR A 387 -15.26 -3.01 0.41
N ALA A 388 -16.49 -3.45 0.10
CA ALA A 388 -16.73 -4.51 -0.88
C ALA A 388 -16.09 -4.16 -2.23
N VAL A 389 -16.41 -2.99 -2.79
CA VAL A 389 -15.86 -2.54 -4.09
C VAL A 389 -14.33 -2.40 -4.02
N GLN A 390 -13.77 -1.86 -2.93
CA GLN A 390 -12.31 -1.77 -2.74
C GLN A 390 -11.64 -3.15 -2.82
N PHE A 391 -12.15 -4.16 -2.12
CA PHE A 391 -11.58 -5.51 -2.15
C PHE A 391 -11.86 -6.30 -3.42
N GLY A 392 -13.00 -6.09 -4.08
CA GLY A 392 -13.28 -6.63 -5.41
C GLY A 392 -12.25 -6.15 -6.43
N ILE A 393 -12.09 -4.82 -6.54
CA ILE A 393 -11.12 -4.18 -7.44
C ILE A 393 -9.68 -4.59 -7.06
N TYR A 394 -9.33 -4.55 -5.77
CA TYR A 394 -8.00 -4.98 -5.30
C TYR A 394 -7.73 -6.45 -5.64
N GLY A 395 -8.75 -7.32 -5.52
CA GLY A 395 -8.68 -8.73 -5.90
C GLY A 395 -8.31 -8.94 -7.36
N ASP A 396 -8.90 -8.18 -8.28
CA ASP A 396 -8.68 -8.32 -9.72
C ASP A 396 -7.42 -7.59 -10.22
N ILE A 397 -7.11 -6.43 -9.66
CA ILE A 397 -5.87 -5.70 -10.00
C ILE A 397 -4.63 -6.44 -9.47
N LYS A 398 -4.72 -7.14 -8.33
CA LYS A 398 -3.67 -8.08 -7.90
C LYS A 398 -3.39 -9.16 -8.95
N LYS A 399 -4.42 -9.75 -9.55
CA LYS A 399 -4.25 -10.74 -10.63
C LYS A 399 -3.56 -10.10 -11.84
N LEU A 400 -4.02 -8.91 -12.25
CA LEU A 400 -3.49 -8.17 -13.40
C LEU A 400 -2.00 -7.82 -13.25
N PHE A 401 -1.55 -7.43 -12.05
CA PHE A 401 -0.15 -7.16 -11.77
C PHE A 401 0.68 -8.39 -11.36
N GLY A 402 0.11 -9.61 -11.36
CA GLY A 402 0.81 -10.81 -10.93
C GLY A 402 1.23 -10.78 -9.45
N ALA A 403 0.40 -10.21 -8.58
CA ALA A 403 0.62 -10.13 -7.13
C ALA A 403 -0.16 -11.24 -6.41
N VAL A 404 0.25 -12.49 -6.65
CA VAL A 404 -0.44 -13.71 -6.17
C VAL A 404 0.23 -14.35 -4.94
N ASP A 405 1.49 -14.02 -4.64
CA ASP A 405 2.33 -14.68 -3.64
C ASP A 405 2.36 -13.96 -2.28
N GLY A 406 1.18 -13.50 -1.82
CA GLY A 406 1.04 -12.80 -0.54
C GLY A 406 1.19 -13.74 0.65
N VAL A 407 1.61 -13.20 1.81
CA VAL A 407 1.82 -14.00 3.02
C VAL A 407 0.48 -14.43 3.62
N GLU A 408 0.09 -15.69 3.39
CA GLU A 408 -1.13 -16.31 3.92
C GLU A 408 -0.85 -17.08 5.23
N LEU A 409 -1.34 -16.58 6.37
CA LEU A 409 -1.15 -17.18 7.71
C LEU A 409 -2.17 -18.30 8.06
N SER A 410 -2.66 -19.04 7.07
CA SER A 410 -3.71 -20.04 7.29
C SER A 410 -3.12 -21.41 7.69
N GLN A 411 -3.70 -22.04 8.73
CA GLN A 411 -3.18 -23.29 9.32
C GLN A 411 -3.09 -24.46 8.31
N ARG A 412 -4.01 -24.52 7.34
CA ARG A 412 -4.04 -25.56 6.30
C ARG A 412 -2.83 -25.48 5.36
N TYR A 413 -2.37 -24.26 5.07
CA TYR A 413 -1.19 -24.01 4.24
C TYR A 413 0.11 -24.16 5.03
N VAL A 414 0.16 -23.73 6.30
CA VAL A 414 1.30 -24.00 7.19
C VAL A 414 1.53 -25.51 7.35
N ALA A 415 0.48 -26.30 7.50
CA ALA A 415 0.58 -27.77 7.55
C ALA A 415 1.09 -28.39 6.22
N GLN A 416 0.68 -27.85 5.06
CA GLN A 416 1.23 -28.28 3.76
C GLN A 416 2.69 -27.91 3.57
N ASP A 417 3.13 -26.74 4.06
CA ASP A 417 4.53 -26.30 3.94
C ASP A 417 5.45 -27.09 4.88
N TYR A 418 4.97 -27.46 6.07
CA TYR A 418 5.63 -28.45 6.94
C TYR A 418 5.72 -29.83 6.27
N SER A 419 4.61 -30.34 5.72
CA SER A 419 4.61 -31.63 4.99
C SER A 419 5.61 -31.65 3.84
N LYS A 420 5.75 -30.56 3.08
CA LYS A 420 6.76 -30.46 1.99
C LYS A 420 8.20 -30.43 2.49
N ARG A 421 8.46 -30.00 3.74
CA ARG A 421 9.78 -29.95 4.36
C ARG A 421 10.17 -31.24 5.10
N GLU A 422 9.23 -32.13 5.38
CA GLU A 422 9.51 -33.48 5.94
C GLU A 422 9.79 -34.53 4.85
N TYR A 423 9.55 -34.22 3.58
CA TYR A 423 9.78 -35.10 2.42
C TYR A 423 10.83 -34.56 1.42
N ALA A 424 11.70 -33.63 1.86
CA ALA A 424 12.80 -33.05 1.08
C ALA A 424 14.08 -32.98 1.92
#